data_AF-A0A848UVB7-F1
#
_entry.id   AF-A0A848UVB7-F1
#
_cell.length_a   1.000
_cell.length_b   1.000
_cell.length_c   1.000
_cell.angle_alpha   90.00
_cell.angle_beta   90.00
_cell.angle_gamma   90.00
#
_symmetry.space_group_name_H-M   'P 1'
#
loop_
_entity.id
_entity.type
_entity.pdbx_description
1 polymer ?
#
loop_
_entity_poly.entity_id
_entity_poly.type
_entity_poly.pdbx_seq_one_letter_code
_entity_poly.pdbx_strand_id
1 'polypeptide(L)'
;HSGDAEGAGHGGMDWFVINGFIEACKRGEQTPIDVYDSVTWSAIIELSEQSIAKGNMPMEFPDFTGGQWVWRKNTFALDDTY
;
A
#
# COMPACT_ATOMS: atom_id res chain seq x y z
N HIS A 1 -14.68 6.43 17.22
CA HIS A 1 -13.34 6.44 16.61
C HIS A 1 -12.90 7.80 16.06
N SER A 2 -13.61 8.91 16.34
CA SER A 2 -13.24 10.25 15.86
C SER A 2 -12.28 11.02 16.79
N GLY A 3 -11.94 10.47 17.96
CA GLY A 3 -11.14 11.17 18.98
C GLY A 3 -9.63 11.01 18.85
N ASP A 4 -9.14 9.88 18.32
CA ASP A 4 -7.70 9.61 18.24
C ASP A 4 -7.03 10.26 17.02
N ALA A 5 -7.84 10.82 16.11
CA ALA A 5 -7.43 11.54 14.91
C ALA A 5 -7.31 13.07 15.12
N GLU A 6 -7.84 13.60 16.23
CA GLU A 6 -7.85 15.04 16.50
C GLU A 6 -6.47 15.52 16.98
N GLY A 7 -5.64 15.94 16.03
CA GLY A 7 -4.38 16.66 16.28
C GLY A 7 -3.12 16.03 15.70
N ALA A 8 -3.21 14.84 15.10
CA ALA A 8 -2.08 14.16 14.46
C ALA A 8 -2.07 14.42 12.94
N GLY A 9 -1.26 15.38 12.48
CA GLY A 9 -0.86 15.50 11.06
C GLY A 9 -2.00 15.71 10.04
N HIS A 10 -1.82 15.24 8.80
CA HIS A 10 -2.72 15.46 7.66
C HIS A 10 -4.03 14.67 7.82
N GLY A 11 -4.88 15.06 8.77
CA GLY A 11 -6.26 14.59 8.89
C GLY A 11 -6.44 13.21 9.52
N GLY A 12 -5.60 12.83 10.51
CA GLY A 12 -5.80 11.63 11.34
C GLY A 12 -5.57 10.28 10.67
N MET A 13 -5.68 10.19 9.34
CA MET A 13 -5.35 8.99 8.55
C MET A 13 -3.90 8.56 8.74
N ASP A 14 -2.97 9.53 8.82
CA ASP A 14 -1.55 9.28 9.07
C ASP A 14 -1.33 8.46 10.34
N TRP A 15 -2.13 8.73 11.39
CA TRP A 15 -2.05 7.98 12.64
C TRP A 15 -2.40 6.50 12.42
N PHE A 16 -3.49 6.19 11.71
CA PHE A 16 -3.90 4.82 11.46
C PHE A 16 -2.87 4.04 10.63
N VAL A 17 -2.34 4.65 9.56
CA VAL A 17 -1.34 3.99 8.70
C VAL A 17 -0.05 3.70 9.46
N ILE A 18 0.45 4.67 10.23
CA ILE A 18 1.68 4.50 11.02
C ILE A 18 1.45 3.52 12.18
N ASN A 19 0.32 3.63 12.89
CA ASN A 19 -0.04 2.73 13.97
C ASN A 19 -0.14 1.28 13.47
N GLY A 20 -0.80 1.05 12.33
CA GLY A 20 -0.94 -0.28 11.75
C GLY A 20 0.40 -0.89 11.33
N PHE A 21 1.32 -0.09 10.82
CA PHE A 21 2.69 -0.54 10.56
C PHE A 21 3.41 -0.94 11.86
N ILE A 22 3.36 -0.10 12.90
CA ILE A 22 4.02 -0.35 14.18
C ILE A 22 3.46 -1.59 14.88
N GLU A 23 2.14 -1.76 14.91
CA GLU A 23 1.49 -2.92 15.53
C GLU A 23 1.82 -4.23 14.80
N ALA A 24 1.80 -4.24 13.46
CA ALA A 24 2.25 -5.39 12.68
C ALA A 24 3.71 -5.76 13.00
N CYS A 25 4.61 -4.77 13.10
CA CYS A 25 6.00 -5.00 13.49
C CYS A 25 6.13 -5.58 14.91
N LYS A 26 5.37 -5.06 15.89
CA LYS A 26 5.39 -5.55 17.27
C LYS A 26 4.90 -7.00 17.38
N ARG A 27 3.97 -7.40 16.52
CA ARG A 27 3.34 -8.73 16.51
C ARG A 27 4.05 -9.74 15.61
N GLY A 28 4.98 -9.28 14.77
CA GLY A 28 5.62 -10.12 13.74
C GLY A 28 4.62 -10.56 12.65
N GLU A 29 3.59 -9.74 12.42
CA GLU A 29 2.55 -9.96 11.43
C GLU A 29 2.90 -9.24 10.12
N GLN A 30 2.23 -9.61 9.03
CA GLN A 30 2.42 -8.93 7.75
C GLN A 30 1.87 -7.51 7.82
N THR A 31 2.62 -6.54 7.29
CA THR A 31 2.14 -5.15 7.26
C THR A 31 0.94 -5.00 6.32
N PRO A 32 -0.05 -4.14 6.63
CA PRO A 32 -1.26 -3.99 5.81
C PRO A 32 -0.99 -3.55 4.37
N ILE A 33 0.04 -2.73 4.17
CA ILE A 33 0.63 -2.42 2.87
C ILE A 33 1.97 -3.12 2.85
N ASP A 34 2.16 -4.07 1.92
CA ASP A 34 3.39 -4.84 1.89
C ASP A 34 4.36 -4.42 0.76
N VAL A 35 5.47 -5.15 0.66
CA VAL A 35 6.51 -4.85 -0.34
C VAL A 35 5.97 -4.90 -1.76
N TYR A 36 5.06 -5.82 -2.08
CA TYR A 36 4.52 -5.99 -3.42
C TYR A 36 3.62 -4.82 -3.79
N ASP A 37 2.78 -4.37 -2.86
CA ASP A 37 1.96 -3.16 -3.05
C ASP A 37 2.86 -1.94 -3.29
N SER A 38 3.89 -1.79 -2.44
CA SER A 38 4.81 -0.66 -2.47
C SER A 38 5.59 -0.56 -3.78
N VAL A 39 6.13 -1.68 -4.29
CA VAL A 39 6.87 -1.68 -5.57
C VAL A 39 5.93 -1.56 -6.76
N THR A 40 4.71 -2.08 -6.67
CA THR A 40 3.69 -1.92 -7.72
C THR A 40 3.33 -0.45 -7.89
N TRP A 41 3.12 0.29 -6.80
CA TRP A 41 2.84 1.73 -6.87
C TRP A 41 4.05 2.52 -7.33
N SER A 42 5.25 2.15 -6.89
CA SER A 42 6.48 2.82 -7.31
C SER A 42 6.76 2.64 -8.81
N ALA A 43 6.38 1.50 -9.40
CA ALA A 43 6.53 1.24 -10.83
C ALA A 43 5.72 2.20 -11.72
N ILE A 44 4.68 2.85 -11.19
CA ILE A 44 3.86 3.83 -11.94
C ILE A 44 4.75 4.97 -12.48
N ILE A 45 5.73 5.43 -11.70
CA ILE A 45 6.58 6.57 -12.09
C ILE A 45 7.29 6.24 -13.40
N GLU A 46 8.10 5.18 -13.40
CA GLU A 46 8.87 4.74 -14.58
C GLU A 46 7.96 4.37 -15.76
N LEU A 47 6.87 3.62 -15.52
CA LEU A 47 5.96 3.21 -16.59
C LEU A 47 5.23 4.41 -17.22
N SER A 48 4.93 5.44 -16.44
CA SER A 48 4.31 6.67 -16.95
C SER A 48 5.28 7.46 -17.84
N GLU A 49 6.55 7.57 -17.46
CA GLU A 49 7.59 8.20 -18.28
C GLU A 49 7.79 7.45 -19.60
N GLN A 50 7.85 6.12 -19.55
CA GLN A 50 7.93 5.28 -20.75
C GLN A 50 6.69 5.41 -21.65
N SER A 51 5.49 5.49 -21.06
CA SER A 51 4.25 5.67 -21.82
C SER A 51 4.27 6.99 -22.58
N ILE A 52 4.64 8.10 -21.92
CA ILE A 52 4.76 9.42 -22.54
C ILE A 52 5.79 9.40 -23.68
N ALA A 53 6.97 8.82 -23.45
CA ALA A 53 8.02 8.68 -24.46
C ALA A 53 7.57 7.86 -25.68
N LYS A 54 6.61 6.96 -25.49
CA LYS A 54 6.03 6.08 -26.52
C LYS A 54 4.74 6.63 -27.14
N GLY A 55 4.40 7.89 -26.91
CA GLY A 55 3.19 8.50 -27.49
C GLY A 55 1.91 8.10 -26.77
N ASN A 56 1.97 7.99 -25.43
CA ASN A 56 0.86 7.62 -24.55
C ASN A 56 0.33 6.20 -24.79
N MET A 57 1.21 5.28 -25.21
CA MET A 57 0.83 3.87 -25.37
C MET A 57 0.65 3.20 -24.00
N PRO A 58 -0.29 2.24 -23.87
CA PRO A 58 -0.39 1.39 -22.69
C PRO A 58 0.93 0.66 -22.41
N MET A 59 1.25 0.50 -21.13
CA MET A 59 2.45 -0.18 -20.65
C MET A 59 2.06 -1.39 -19.80
N GLU A 60 2.72 -2.51 -20.03
CA GLU A 60 2.53 -3.72 -19.22
C GLU A 60 3.11 -3.52 -17.82
N PHE A 61 2.32 -3.87 -16.81
CA PHE A 61 2.76 -3.83 -15.42
C PHE A 61 3.52 -5.11 -15.05
N PRO A 62 4.70 -5.02 -14.41
CA PRO A 62 5.37 -6.18 -13.86
C PRO A 62 4.53 -6.80 -12.74
N ASP A 63 4.33 -8.13 -12.79
CA ASP A 63 3.75 -8.86 -11.68
C ASP A 63 4.84 -9.22 -10.66
N PHE A 64 5.03 -8.34 -9.67
CA PHE A 64 5.99 -8.55 -8.60
C PHE A 64 5.61 -9.70 -7.66
N THR A 65 4.37 -10.19 -7.70
CA THR A 65 3.91 -11.32 -6.88
C THR A 65 4.14 -12.67 -7.54
N GLY A 66 4.55 -12.72 -8.81
CA GLY A 66 4.76 -13.96 -9.55
C GLY A 66 3.48 -14.81 -9.68
N GLY A 67 2.33 -14.15 -9.90
CA GLY A 67 1.02 -14.76 -10.05
C GLY A 67 0.28 -15.00 -8.73
N GLN A 68 0.90 -14.75 -7.59
CA GLN A 68 0.30 -15.01 -6.28
C GLN A 68 -0.86 -14.06 -5.95
N TRP A 69 -0.94 -12.88 -6.57
CA TRP A 69 -2.02 -11.91 -6.38
C TRP A 69 -3.42 -12.50 -6.53
N VAL A 70 -3.59 -13.54 -7.35
CA VAL A 70 -4.87 -14.25 -7.56
C VAL A 70 -5.40 -14.90 -6.29
N TRP A 71 -4.52 -15.32 -5.38
CA TRP A 71 -4.85 -16.08 -4.18
C TRP A 71 -4.63 -15.31 -2.88
N ARG A 72 -4.04 -14.13 -2.96
CA ARG A 72 -3.78 -13.26 -1.80
C ARG A 72 -5.11 -12.77 -1.23
N LYS A 73 -5.23 -12.81 0.10
CA LYS A 73 -6.37 -12.25 0.82
C LYS A 73 -6.05 -10.82 1.20
N ASN A 74 -6.99 -9.91 1.01
CA ASN A 74 -6.89 -8.57 1.55
C ASN A 74 -7.02 -8.65 3.08
N THR A 75 -6.03 -8.11 3.81
CA THR A 75 -5.99 -8.06 5.27
C THR A 75 -6.03 -6.63 5.81
N PHE A 76 -6.23 -5.63 4.95
CA PHE A 76 -6.25 -4.22 5.34
C PHE A 76 -7.56 -3.86 6.05
N ALA A 77 -7.44 -3.33 7.29
CA ALA A 77 -8.54 -2.78 8.08
C ALA A 77 -9.77 -3.72 8.21
N LEU A 78 -9.54 -5.00 8.46
CA LEU A 78 -10.60 -6.01 8.60
C LEU A 78 -11.24 -6.03 10.00
N ASP A 79 -10.57 -5.47 11.00
CA ASP A 79 -11.04 -5.38 12.38
C ASP A 79 -10.54 -4.08 13.02
N ASP A 80 -10.97 -3.84 14.26
CA ASP A 80 -10.65 -2.62 15.01
C ASP A 80 -9.30 -2.73 15.76
N THR A 81 -8.47 -3.73 15.46
CA THR A 81 -7.22 -3.98 16.23
C THR A 81 -6.14 -2.99 15.87
N TYR A 82 -5.93 -2.70 14.58
CA TYR A 82 -5.04 -1.66 14.06
C TYR A 82 -5.18 -1.44 12.56
#